data_AF-A0A2T5ATS7-F1
#
_entry.id   AF-A0A2T5ATS7-F1
#
_cell.length_a   1.000
_cell.length_b   1.000
_cell.length_c   1.000
_cell.angle_alpha   90.00
_cell.angle_beta   90.00
_cell.angle_gamma   90.00
#
_symmetry.space_group_name_H-M   'P 1'
#
loop_
_entity.id
_entity.type
_entity.pdbx_description
1 polymer ?
#
loop_
_entity_poly.entity_id
_entity_poly.type
_entity_poly.pdbx_seq_one_letter_code
_entity_poly.pdbx_strand_id
1 'polypeptide(L)'
;MHYSWVWVEEFEQRKFGQRFIQVKSFDDLDEASKYVRSSPIALAAHLAANGWFAVTLKETFSEGEARAISSALKDKGAIPSDSLVTFGNTYVRQVCCE
;
A
#
# COMPACT_ATOMS: atom_id res chain seq x y z
N MET A 1 -13.35 25.07 -20.89
CA MET A 1 -12.28 24.16 -20.43
C MET A 1 -12.97 22.93 -19.83
N HIS A 2 -13.13 21.86 -20.60
CA HIS A 2 -13.78 20.62 -20.13
C HIS A 2 -12.71 19.66 -19.64
N TYR A 3 -12.74 19.35 -18.34
CA TYR A 3 -11.95 18.27 -17.76
C TYR A 3 -12.65 16.95 -18.09
N SER A 4 -12.07 16.17 -19.01
CA SER A 4 -12.49 14.77 -19.21
C SER A 4 -11.86 13.92 -18.12
N TRP A 5 -12.69 13.49 -17.16
CA TRP A 5 -12.32 12.49 -16.19
C TRP A 5 -12.40 11.12 -16.85
N VAL A 6 -11.25 10.53 -17.16
CA VAL A 6 -11.17 9.14 -17.63
C VAL A 6 -11.29 8.24 -16.41
N TRP A 7 -12.45 7.60 -16.26
CA TRP A 7 -12.68 6.54 -15.28
C TRP A 7 -11.98 5.27 -15.76
N VAL A 8 -10.98 4.80 -15.01
CA VAL A 8 -10.32 3.52 -15.26
C VAL A 8 -10.80 2.54 -14.19
N GLU A 9 -11.54 1.53 -14.62
CA GLU A 9 -12.13 0.48 -13.77
C GLU A 9 -11.09 -0.41 -13.05
N GLU A 10 -9.81 -0.34 -13.46
CA GLU A 10 -8.73 -1.16 -12.90
C GLU A 10 -8.18 -0.66 -11.56
N PHE A 11 -8.51 0.55 -11.11
CA PHE A 11 -8.15 0.96 -9.75
C PHE A 11 -9.19 0.42 -8.76
N GLU A 12 -8.75 -0.24 -7.69
CA GLU A 12 -9.63 -0.75 -6.63
C GLU A 12 -10.61 0.33 -6.15
N GLN A 13 -11.84 0.31 -6.68
CA GLN A 13 -12.89 1.31 -6.45
C GLN A 13 -13.34 1.40 -4.98
N ARG A 14 -12.81 0.57 -4.08
CA ARG A 14 -13.33 0.40 -2.71
C ARG A 14 -12.75 1.35 -1.67
N LYS A 15 -11.83 2.25 -2.03
CA LYS A 15 -10.99 2.94 -1.02
C LYS A 15 -10.82 4.44 -1.26
N PHE A 16 -11.82 5.10 -1.84
CA PHE A 16 -11.81 6.57 -1.98
C PHE A 16 -11.77 7.21 -0.58
N GLY A 17 -10.75 8.02 -0.30
CA GLY A 17 -10.51 8.64 1.01
C GLY A 17 -9.75 7.77 2.02
N GLN A 18 -9.46 6.51 1.71
CA GLN A 18 -8.61 5.67 2.55
C GLN A 18 -7.14 5.74 2.11
N ARG A 19 -6.26 5.62 3.10
CA ARG A 19 -4.81 5.63 2.95
C ARG A 19 -4.27 4.23 3.17
N PHE A 20 -3.26 3.92 2.36
CA PHE A 20 -2.41 2.77 2.53
C PHE A 20 -1.17 3.19 3.32
N ILE A 21 -0.66 2.28 4.14
CA ILE A 21 0.65 2.42 4.78
C ILE A 21 1.62 1.54 4.00
N GLN A 22 2.42 2.14 3.14
CA GLN A 22 3.49 1.47 2.40
C GLN A 22 4.69 1.29 3.32
N VAL A 23 5.11 0.05 3.50
CA VAL A 23 6.26 -0.29 4.37
C VAL A 23 7.54 -0.45 3.57
N LYS A 24 7.45 -0.90 2.31
CA LYS A 24 8.59 -1.10 1.43
C LYS A 24 8.16 -1.18 -0.03
N SER A 25 9.11 -1.08 -0.94
CA SER A 25 8.92 -1.40 -2.37
C SER A 25 10.07 -2.26 -2.88
N PHE A 26 9.76 -3.15 -3.81
CA PHE A 26 10.69 -4.04 -4.49
C PHE A 26 10.51 -3.89 -5.99
N ASP A 27 11.56 -4.16 -6.76
CA ASP A 27 11.49 -4.29 -8.22
C ASP A 27 11.15 -5.72 -8.67
N ASP A 28 11.27 -6.70 -7.77
CA ASP A 28 10.94 -8.10 -8.00
C ASP A 28 9.73 -8.60 -7.19
N LEU A 29 8.87 -9.40 -7.85
CA LEU A 29 7.65 -9.93 -7.25
C LEU A 29 7.92 -11.05 -6.25
N ASP A 30 8.92 -11.90 -6.50
CA ASP A 30 9.27 -13.00 -5.60
C ASP A 30 9.82 -12.45 -4.28
N GLU A 31 10.65 -11.42 -4.33
CA GLU A 31 11.12 -10.72 -3.13
C GLU A 31 9.98 -10.04 -2.36
N ALA A 32 9.10 -9.32 -3.04
CA ALA A 32 7.92 -8.71 -2.42
C ALA A 32 7.03 -9.76 -1.75
N SER A 33 6.78 -10.88 -2.42
CA SER A 33 5.93 -11.96 -1.93
C SER A 33 6.56 -12.69 -0.74
N LYS A 34 7.87 -12.94 -0.77
CA LYS A 34 8.61 -13.49 0.37
C LYS A 34 8.55 -12.55 1.57
N TYR A 35 8.73 -11.25 1.35
CA TYR A 35 8.65 -10.26 2.41
C TYR A 35 7.27 -10.25 3.08
N VAL A 36 6.20 -10.24 2.28
CA VAL A 36 4.82 -10.33 2.78
C VAL A 36 4.59 -11.59 3.61
N ARG A 37 5.02 -12.76 3.12
CA ARG A 37 4.84 -14.05 3.83
C ARG A 37 5.69 -14.19 5.08
N SER A 38 6.85 -13.54 5.13
CA SER A 38 7.75 -13.57 6.28
C SER A 38 7.33 -12.63 7.41
N SER A 39 6.42 -11.70 7.10
CA SER A 39 6.01 -10.66 8.04
C SER A 39 5.05 -11.20 9.10
N PRO A 40 5.22 -10.83 10.38
CA PRO A 40 4.28 -11.19 11.45
C PRO A 40 2.98 -10.37 11.41
N ILE A 41 2.92 -9.32 10.60
CA ILE A 41 1.75 -8.45 10.41
C ILE A 41 1.15 -8.69 9.03
N ALA A 42 -0.16 -8.51 8.92
CA ALA A 42 -0.89 -8.70 7.66
C ALA A 42 -0.47 -7.63 6.63
N LEU A 43 0.37 -8.05 5.68
CA LEU A 43 0.83 -7.23 4.57
C LEU A 43 0.17 -7.68 3.25
N ALA A 44 0.10 -6.77 2.29
CA ALA A 44 -0.31 -7.03 0.92
C ALA A 44 0.75 -6.46 -0.04
N ALA A 45 0.96 -7.14 -1.17
CA ALA A 45 1.80 -6.62 -2.25
C ALA A 45 0.93 -6.08 -3.38
N HIS A 46 1.26 -4.90 -3.87
CA HIS A 46 0.57 -4.23 -4.97
C HIS A 46 1.54 -3.84 -6.08
N LEU A 47 1.09 -3.97 -7.32
CA LEU A 47 1.81 -3.40 -8.46
C LEU A 47 1.55 -1.90 -8.52
N ALA A 48 2.60 -1.09 -8.43
CA ALA A 48 2.54 0.35 -8.59
C ALA A 48 2.63 0.75 -10.07
N ALA A 49 2.13 1.94 -10.41
CA ALA A 49 2.08 2.44 -11.79
C ALA A 49 3.48 2.63 -12.43
N ASN A 50 4.54 2.71 -11.62
CA ASN A 50 5.93 2.77 -12.07
C ASN A 50 6.56 1.39 -12.35
N GLY A 51 5.79 0.30 -12.23
CA GLY A 51 6.26 -1.07 -12.46
C GLY A 51 6.89 -1.76 -11.25
N TRP A 52 6.99 -1.08 -10.10
CA TRP A 52 7.51 -1.67 -8.85
C TRP A 52 6.41 -2.34 -8.04
N PHE A 53 6.80 -3.22 -7.12
CA PHE A 53 5.92 -3.90 -6.18
C PHE A 53 5.97 -3.21 -4.82
N ALA A 54 4.92 -2.48 -4.48
CA ALA A 54 4.77 -1.85 -3.18
C ALA A 54 4.18 -2.84 -2.18
N VAL A 55 4.82 -2.98 -1.02
CA VAL A 55 4.27 -3.73 0.11
C VAL A 55 3.61 -2.76 1.07
N THR A 56 2.37 -3.03 1.41
CA THR A 56 1.53 -2.22 2.27
C THR A 56 0.95 -3.06 3.41
N LEU A 57 0.39 -2.41 4.43
CA LEU A 57 -0.57 -3.09 5.30
C LEU A 57 -1.79 -3.54 4.48
N LYS A 58 -2.32 -4.72 4.80
CA LYS A 58 -3.51 -5.29 4.13
C LYS A 58 -4.74 -4.39 4.28
N GLU A 59 -4.88 -3.78 5.46
CA GLU A 59 -5.97 -2.86 5.77
C GLU A 59 -5.63 -1.43 5.35
N THR A 60 -6.68 -0.64 5.19
CA THR A 60 -6.60 0.78 4.82
C THR A 60 -7.41 1.62 5.76
N PHE A 61 -6.94 2.84 5.98
CA PHE A 61 -7.34 3.65 7.13
C PHE A 61 -7.73 5.05 6.67
N SER A 62 -8.49 5.80 7.47
CA SER A 62 -8.60 7.24 7.23
C SER A 62 -7.23 7.93 7.40
N GLU A 63 -7.08 9.17 6.93
CA GLU A 63 -5.78 9.87 7.05
C GLU A 63 -5.28 9.99 8.50
N GLY A 64 -6.17 10.35 9.44
CA GLY A 64 -5.82 10.48 10.85
C GLY A 64 -5.38 9.16 11.46
N GLU A 65 -6.13 8.09 11.19
CA GLU A 65 -5.81 6.74 11.66
C GLU A 65 -4.50 6.22 11.03
N ALA A 66 -4.30 6.43 9.73
CA ALA A 66 -3.09 5.98 9.05
C ALA A 66 -1.83 6.61 9.65
N ARG A 67 -1.88 7.90 10.02
CA ARG A 67 -0.77 8.58 10.70
C ARG A 67 -0.52 8.00 12.10
N ALA A 68 -1.58 7.82 12.89
CA ALA A 68 -1.48 7.29 14.25
C ALA A 68 -0.94 5.85 14.25
N ILE A 69 -1.47 5.00 13.39
CA ILE A 69 -1.06 3.59 13.24
C ILE A 69 0.38 3.51 12.71
N SER A 70 0.71 4.30 11.67
CA SER A 70 2.08 4.34 11.15
C SER A 70 3.08 4.74 12.22
N SER A 71 2.79 5.78 13.02
CA SER A 71 3.65 6.17 14.15
C SER A 71 3.79 5.04 15.17
N ALA A 72 2.68 4.48 15.65
CA ALA A 72 2.70 3.43 16.67
C ALA A 72 3.43 2.15 16.20
N LEU A 73 3.31 1.78 14.93
CA LEU A 73 4.01 0.63 14.36
C LEU A 73 5.50 0.90 14.19
N LYS A 74 5.88 2.13 13.81
CA LYS A 74 7.30 2.56 13.75
C LYS A 74 7.94 2.55 15.13
N ASP A 75 7.24 3.09 16.14
CA ASP A 75 7.73 3.15 17.52
C ASP A 75 7.94 1.75 18.11
N LYS A 76 7.12 0.78 17.69
CA LYS A 76 7.26 -0.64 18.07
C LYS A 76 8.28 -1.40 17.23
N GLY A 77 8.86 -0.79 16.20
CA GLY A 77 9.74 -1.46 15.23
C GLY A 77 9.04 -2.52 14.36
N ALA A 78 7.70 -2.51 14.29
CA ALA A 78 6.91 -3.45 13.51
C ALA A 78 6.91 -3.13 12.01
N ILE A 79 7.14 -1.86 11.66
CA ILE A 79 7.36 -1.41 10.28
C ILE A 79 8.61 -0.52 10.20
N PRO A 80 9.27 -0.44 9.03
CA PRO A 80 10.41 0.45 8.81
C PRO A 80 10.09 1.92 9.10
N SER A 81 11.06 2.69 9.60
CA SER A 81 10.88 4.11 9.94
C SER A 81 10.62 5.00 8.72
N ASP A 82 11.08 4.57 7.54
CA ASP A 82 10.85 5.18 6.23
C ASP A 82 9.51 4.79 5.60
N SER A 83 8.65 4.04 6.30
CA SER A 83 7.29 3.72 5.82
C SER A 83 6.47 5.00 5.55
N LEU A 84 5.66 4.97 4.49
CA LEU A 84 4.94 6.14 3.96
C LEU A 84 3.43 5.91 3.98
N VAL A 85 2.67 6.96 4.27
CA VAL A 85 1.21 6.95 4.11
C VAL A 85 0.88 7.48 2.72
N THR A 86 0.26 6.65 1.88
CA THR A 86 -0.06 6.99 0.49
C THR A 86 -1.53 6.72 0.15
N PHE A 87 -1.96 7.25 -1.00
CA PHE A 87 -3.32 7.06 -1.52
C PHE A 87 -3.40 5.78 -2.36
N GLY A 88 -4.56 5.13 -2.34
CA GLY A 88 -4.81 3.89 -3.09
C GLY A 88 -4.71 4.01 -4.61
N ASN A 89 -4.89 5.22 -5.15
CA ASN A 89 -4.70 5.51 -6.58
C ASN A 89 -3.22 5.41 -7.03
N THR A 90 -2.31 5.06 -6.14
CA THR A 90 -0.91 4.78 -6.48
C THR A 90 -0.74 3.35 -7.02
N TYR A 91 -1.69 2.46 -6.75
CA TYR A 91 -1.57 1.03 -7.00
C TYR A 91 -2.56 0.56 -8.06
N VAL A 92 -2.04 -0.18 -9.04
CA VAL A 92 -2.80 -0.72 -10.16
C VAL A 92 -3.62 -1.94 -9.74
N ARG A 93 -3.02 -2.86 -8.96
CA ARG A 93 -3.72 -4.05 -8.45
C ARG A 93 -2.95 -4.70 -7.30
N GLN A 94 -3.65 -5.43 -6.43
CA GLN A 94 -3.01 -6.38 -5.51
C GLN A 94 -2.49 -7.58 -6.30
N VAL A 95 -1.25 -8.01 -6.02
CA VAL A 95 -0.56 -9.08 -6.75
C VAL A 95 -0.14 -10.26 -5.88
N CYS A 96 -0.08 -10.11 -4.55
CA CYS A 96 0.13 -11.25 -3.66
C CYS A 96 -0.69 -11.21 -2.39
N CYS A 97 -1.04 -12.45 -1.99
CA CYS A 97 -1.17 -12.95 -0.64
C CYS A 97 -2.40 -12.38 0.09
N GLU A 98 -3.53 -13.08 -0.03
CA GLU A 98 -4.73 -12.88 0.79
C GLU A 98 -4.60 -13.54 2.17
#